data_AF-A0AA96W6V0-F1
#
_entry.id   AF-A0AA96W6V0-F1
#
_cell.length_a   1.000
_cell.length_b   1.000
_cell.length_c   1.000
_cell.angle_alpha   90.00
_cell.angle_beta   90.00
_cell.angle_gamma   90.00
#
_symmetry.space_group_name_H-M   'P 1'
#
loop_
_entity.id
_entity.type
_entity.pdbx_description
1 polymer ?
#
loop_
_entity_poly.entity_id
_entity_poly.type
_entity_poly.pdbx_seq_one_letter_code
_entity_poly.pdbx_strand_id
1 'polypeptide(L)'
;MESLLAADFPGSAELRQQLDKVEVVAQWGDGSVSADFKVSGDFPIAPIPSGVAPVEAVVVDDSGELVGEILLWVRAGVLSGLEYAWYDDESPSSLPGVNRIIVSK
;
A
#
# COMPACT_ATOMS: atom_id res chain seq x y z
N MET A 1 0.11 0.35 6.35
CA MET A 1 -1.17 0.07 5.65
C MET A 1 -2.37 0.70 6.36
N GLU A 2 -2.44 0.69 7.70
CA GLU A 2 -3.54 1.34 8.45
C GLU A 2 -3.82 2.78 8.02
N SER A 3 -2.79 3.62 7.87
CA SER A 3 -2.94 5.02 7.45
C SER A 3 -3.59 5.19 6.07
N LEU A 4 -3.21 4.35 5.09
CA LEU A 4 -3.81 4.37 3.75
C LEU A 4 -5.27 3.92 3.83
N LEU A 5 -5.51 2.82 4.54
CA LEU A 5 -6.85 2.29 4.67
C LEU A 5 -7.75 3.18 5.53
N ALA A 6 -7.24 4.07 6.38
CA ALA A 6 -8.04 5.02 7.16
C ALA A 6 -8.78 6.03 6.27
N ALA A 7 -8.33 6.26 5.03
CA ALA A 7 -9.07 7.04 4.04
C ALA A 7 -10.46 6.42 3.74
N ASP A 8 -11.41 7.28 3.41
CA ASP A 8 -12.76 6.88 3.06
C ASP A 8 -12.89 6.64 1.55
N PHE A 9 -12.89 5.38 1.14
CA PHE A 9 -13.09 4.95 -0.24
C PHE A 9 -13.85 3.62 -0.28
N PRO A 10 -14.51 3.27 -1.41
CA PRO A 10 -15.25 2.02 -1.51
C PRO A 10 -14.37 0.81 -1.18
N GLY A 11 -14.82 -0.06 -0.27
CA GLY A 11 -14.07 -1.25 0.11
C GLY A 11 -13.00 -1.05 1.20
N SER A 12 -12.77 0.17 1.69
CA SER A 12 -11.73 0.40 2.71
C SER A 12 -12.04 -0.33 4.03
N ALA A 13 -13.30 -0.43 4.42
CA ALA A 13 -13.73 -1.14 5.63
C ALA A 13 -13.48 -2.65 5.53
N GLU A 14 -13.70 -3.26 4.37
CA GLU A 14 -13.44 -4.67 4.10
C GLU A 14 -11.94 -4.96 4.06
N LEU A 15 -11.15 -4.11 3.39
CA LEU A 15 -9.70 -4.25 3.36
C LEU A 15 -9.06 -4.09 4.74
N ARG A 16 -9.57 -3.21 5.62
CA ARG A 16 -9.07 -3.08 7.01
C ARG A 16 -9.19 -4.38 7.79
N GLN A 17 -10.26 -5.15 7.58
CA GLN A 17 -10.47 -6.44 8.25
C GLN A 17 -9.51 -7.55 7.78
N GLN A 18 -8.73 -7.29 6.73
CA GLN A 18 -7.73 -8.22 6.20
C GLN A 18 -6.34 -8.01 6.82
N LEU A 19 -6.07 -6.86 7.47
CA LEU A 19 -4.71 -6.46 7.88
C LEU A 19 -4.00 -7.50 8.76
N ASP A 20 -4.69 -8.05 9.75
CA ASP A 20 -4.13 -9.06 10.67
C ASP A 20 -3.92 -10.45 10.03
N LYS A 21 -4.31 -10.59 8.76
CA LYS A 21 -4.28 -11.83 7.98
C LYS A 21 -3.33 -11.76 6.79
N VAL A 22 -2.64 -10.63 6.61
CA VAL A 22 -1.68 -10.40 5.54
C VAL A 22 -0.34 -11.04 5.88
N GLU A 23 0.18 -11.81 4.95
CA GLU A 23 1.56 -12.32 4.97
C GLU A 23 2.30 -11.77 3.74
N VAL A 24 3.54 -11.32 3.94
CA VAL A 24 4.45 -11.00 2.85
C VAL A 24 4.99 -12.29 2.25
N VAL A 25 4.74 -12.52 0.96
CA VAL A 25 5.11 -13.77 0.29
C VAL A 25 6.24 -13.62 -0.74
N ALA A 26 6.46 -12.41 -1.25
CA ALA A 26 7.59 -12.11 -2.13
C ALA A 26 7.95 -10.61 -2.07
N GLN A 27 9.18 -10.29 -2.48
CA GLN A 27 9.60 -8.93 -2.82
C GLN A 27 9.61 -8.80 -4.36
N TRP A 28 9.34 -7.61 -4.88
CA TRP A 28 9.21 -7.36 -6.32
C TRP A 28 10.54 -7.32 -7.10
N GLY A 29 11.64 -7.69 -6.45
CA GLY A 29 12.98 -7.78 -7.01
C GLY A 29 14.04 -7.76 -5.90
N ASP A 30 15.28 -8.05 -6.26
CA ASP A 30 16.40 -7.98 -5.32
C ASP A 30 16.56 -6.54 -4.79
N GLY A 31 16.50 -6.38 -3.48
CA GLY A 31 16.63 -5.09 -2.81
C GLY A 31 15.39 -4.19 -2.87
N SER A 32 14.32 -4.60 -3.55
CA SER A 32 13.05 -3.87 -3.54
C SER A 32 12.38 -3.98 -2.17
N VAL A 33 11.74 -2.89 -1.75
CA VAL A 33 10.90 -2.83 -0.55
C VAL A 33 9.40 -3.02 -0.87
N SER A 34 9.07 -3.13 -2.16
CA SER A 34 7.73 -3.46 -2.65
C SER A 34 7.51 -4.96 -2.54
N ALA A 35 6.32 -5.36 -2.09
CA ALA A 35 6.05 -6.71 -1.65
C ALA A 35 4.69 -7.23 -2.13
N ASP A 36 4.67 -8.53 -2.47
CA ASP A 36 3.43 -9.28 -2.70
C ASP A 36 2.86 -9.79 -1.38
N PHE A 37 1.54 -9.76 -1.29
CA PHE A 37 0.79 -10.21 -0.14
C PHE A 37 -0.04 -11.46 -0.45
N LYS A 38 -0.21 -12.27 0.58
CA LYS A 38 -1.24 -13.30 0.65
C LYS A 38 -2.09 -13.03 1.89
N VAL A 39 -3.41 -13.06 1.72
CA VAL A 39 -4.36 -12.97 2.83
C VAL A 39 -5.01 -14.34 3.05
N SER A 40 -5.00 -14.83 4.29
CA SER A 40 -5.53 -16.16 4.62
C SER A 40 -6.68 -16.09 5.65
N GLY A 41 -7.65 -17.00 5.52
CA GLY A 41 -8.79 -17.13 6.44
C GLY A 41 -10.07 -16.45 5.93
N ASP A 42 -11.02 -16.23 6.84
CA ASP A 42 -12.32 -15.63 6.49
C ASP A 42 -12.29 -14.10 6.63
N PHE A 43 -12.77 -13.40 5.61
CA PHE A 43 -12.86 -11.94 5.57
C PHE A 43 -13.87 -11.51 4.50
N PRO A 44 -14.46 -10.32 4.63
CA PRO A 44 -15.25 -9.75 3.55
C PRO A 44 -14.34 -9.37 2.36
N ILE A 45 -14.86 -9.57 1.15
CA ILE A 45 -14.22 -9.15 -0.09
C ILE A 45 -14.62 -7.70 -0.36
N ALA A 46 -13.63 -6.84 -0.60
CA ALA A 46 -13.87 -5.45 -0.92
C ALA A 46 -14.57 -5.33 -2.29
N PRO A 47 -15.67 -4.57 -2.43
CA PRO A 47 -16.42 -4.41 -3.67
C PRO A 47 -15.74 -3.43 -4.64
N ILE A 48 -14.45 -3.64 -4.92
CA ILE A 48 -13.64 -2.83 -5.83
C ILE A 48 -12.94 -3.70 -6.87
N PRO A 49 -12.64 -3.14 -8.07
CA PRO A 49 -11.90 -3.88 -9.09
C PRO A 49 -10.48 -4.24 -8.63
N SER A 50 -9.86 -5.15 -9.35
CA SER A 50 -8.43 -5.42 -9.17
C SER A 50 -7.59 -4.26 -9.71
N GLY A 51 -6.49 -3.94 -9.05
CA GLY A 51 -5.61 -2.82 -9.38
C GLY A 51 -5.17 -2.06 -8.13
N VAL A 52 -4.72 -0.82 -8.32
CA VAL A 52 -4.39 0.09 -7.21
C VAL A 52 -5.69 0.49 -6.50
N ALA A 53 -5.69 0.40 -5.17
CA ALA A 53 -6.79 0.85 -4.33
C ALA A 53 -7.02 2.36 -4.54
N PRO A 54 -8.27 2.85 -4.48
CA PRO A 54 -8.60 4.25 -4.73
C PRO A 54 -8.26 5.14 -3.51
N VAL A 55 -6.96 5.21 -3.20
CA VAL A 55 -6.36 6.07 -2.20
C VAL A 55 -5.04 6.60 -2.76
N GLU A 56 -4.84 7.90 -2.62
CA GLU A 56 -3.58 8.55 -2.99
C GLU A 56 -2.71 8.65 -1.72
N ALA A 57 -1.46 8.23 -1.83
CA ALA A 57 -0.50 8.31 -0.74
C ALA A 57 0.86 8.71 -1.29
N VAL A 58 1.21 9.99 -1.16
CA VAL A 58 2.49 10.52 -1.62
C VAL A 58 3.52 10.48 -0.49
N VAL A 59 4.78 10.32 -0.86
CA VAL A 59 5.93 10.34 0.05
C VAL A 59 6.67 11.66 -0.12
N VAL A 60 6.93 12.34 0.99
CA VAL A 60 7.72 13.57 1.04
C VAL A 60 9.03 13.40 1.80
N ASP A 61 10.03 14.21 1.49
CA ASP A 61 11.31 14.26 2.21
C ASP A 61 11.25 15.19 3.46
N ASP A 62 12.42 15.64 3.95
CA ASP A 62 12.53 16.63 5.05
C ASP A 62 12.16 18.06 4.68
N SER A 63 12.26 18.40 3.40
CA SER A 63 11.90 19.71 2.89
C SER A 63 10.41 19.82 2.52
N GLY A 64 9.72 18.68 2.43
CA GLY A 64 8.34 18.57 1.97
C GLY A 64 8.24 18.34 0.46
N GLU A 65 9.35 18.07 -0.22
CA GLU A 65 9.39 17.74 -1.64
C GLU A 65 8.86 16.33 -1.90
N LEU A 66 8.14 16.14 -3.00
CA LEU A 66 7.59 14.85 -3.42
C LEU A 66 8.71 13.94 -3.93
N VAL A 67 8.88 12.79 -3.29
CA VAL A 67 9.94 11.81 -3.62
C VAL A 67 9.38 10.44 -4.01
N GLY A 68 8.06 10.25 -3.96
CA GLY A 68 7.43 9.03 -4.46
C GLY A 68 6.00 8.86 -3.97
N GLU A 69 5.52 7.62 -4.04
CA GLU A 69 4.16 7.20 -3.72
C GLU A 69 4.15 5.80 -3.08
N ILE A 70 3.15 5.56 -2.23
CA ILE A 70 2.83 4.23 -1.71
C ILE A 70 1.53 3.77 -2.35
N LEU A 71 1.62 2.74 -3.20
CA LEU A 71 0.46 2.16 -3.86
C LEU A 71 0.05 0.88 -3.14
N LEU A 72 -1.25 0.77 -2.84
CA LEU A 72 -1.83 -0.43 -2.26
C LEU A 72 -2.54 -1.24 -3.34
N TRP A 73 -2.10 -2.47 -3.55
CA TRP A 73 -2.62 -3.32 -4.62
C TRP A 73 -3.69 -4.28 -4.14
N VAL A 74 -4.78 -4.36 -4.89
CA VAL A 74 -5.94 -5.23 -4.63
C VAL A 74 -6.13 -6.21 -5.79
N ARG A 75 -6.39 -7.47 -5.48
CA ARG A 75 -6.73 -8.51 -6.44
C ARG A 75 -7.98 -9.22 -5.99
N ALA A 76 -9.02 -9.21 -6.83
CA ALA A 76 -10.33 -9.79 -6.52
C ALA A 76 -10.89 -9.34 -5.15
N GLY A 77 -10.73 -8.06 -4.81
CA GLY A 77 -11.18 -7.47 -3.54
C GLY A 77 -10.36 -7.87 -2.30
N VAL A 78 -9.16 -8.41 -2.49
CA VAL A 78 -8.22 -8.83 -1.44
C VAL A 78 -6.91 -8.05 -1.55
N LEU A 79 -6.31 -7.67 -0.41
CA LEU A 79 -4.96 -7.10 -0.38
C LEU A 79 -3.97 -8.05 -1.07
N SER A 80 -3.20 -7.53 -2.01
CA SER A 80 -2.33 -8.33 -2.88
C SER A 80 -0.90 -7.83 -2.98
N GLY A 81 -0.64 -6.59 -2.58
CA GLY A 81 0.72 -6.08 -2.49
C GLY A 81 0.76 -4.64 -2.00
N LEU A 82 1.98 -4.20 -1.69
CA LEU A 82 2.31 -2.82 -1.40
C LEU A 82 3.51 -2.45 -2.25
N GLU A 83 3.40 -1.33 -2.94
CA GLU A 83 4.47 -0.81 -3.78
C GLU A 83 4.92 0.53 -3.24
N TYR A 84 6.24 0.72 -3.20
CA TYR A 84 6.83 2.04 -3.13
C TYR A 84 7.33 2.39 -4.54
N ALA A 85 6.62 3.30 -5.21
CA ALA A 85 7.07 3.93 -6.45
C ALA A 85 7.87 5.19 -6.07
N TRP A 86 9.12 5.30 -6.50
CA TRP A 86 10.00 6.39 -6.11
C TRP A 86 10.35 7.26 -7.33
N TYR A 87 10.70 8.52 -7.06
CA TYR A 87 11.02 9.53 -8.09
C TYR A 87 12.49 9.90 -8.13
N ASP A 88 13.27 9.50 -7.13
CA ASP A 88 14.71 9.72 -7.06
C ASP A 88 15.52 8.72 -7.89
N ASP A 89 16.80 9.01 -8.07
CA ASP A 89 17.72 8.18 -8.86
C ASP A 89 18.11 6.88 -8.14
N GLU A 90 18.00 6.86 -6.80
CA GLU A 90 18.35 5.71 -5.97
C GLU A 90 17.10 5.01 -5.44
N SER A 91 17.02 3.69 -5.61
CA SER A 91 15.89 2.93 -5.07
C SER A 91 15.89 2.95 -3.54
N PRO A 92 14.72 3.08 -2.88
CA PRO A 92 14.62 3.08 -1.44
C PRO A 92 15.02 1.72 -0.83
N SER A 93 15.81 1.75 0.24
CA SER A 93 16.22 0.54 0.99
C SER A 93 15.28 0.19 2.15
N SER A 94 14.33 1.07 2.47
CA SER A 94 13.28 0.83 3.45
C SER A 94 11.99 1.53 3.04
N LEU A 95 10.85 1.04 3.53
CA LEU A 95 9.60 1.80 3.47
C LEU A 95 9.73 3.15 4.21
N PRO A 96 9.03 4.19 3.77
CA PRO A 96 9.10 5.49 4.42
C PRO A 96 8.42 5.43 5.79
N GLY A 97 8.88 6.28 6.71
CA GLY A 97 8.17 6.50 7.96
C GLY A 97 6.76 7.02 7.71
N VAL A 98 5.77 6.64 8.54
CA VAL A 98 4.37 7.06 8.36
C VAL A 98 4.21 8.58 8.35
N ASN A 99 5.08 9.30 9.06
CA ASN A 99 5.11 10.77 9.09
C ASN A 99 5.57 11.42 7.77
N ARG A 100 6.11 10.65 6.83
CA ARG A 100 6.48 11.07 5.47
C ARG A 100 5.38 10.83 4.45
N ILE A 101 4.30 10.14 4.84
CA ILE A 101 3.22 9.75 3.94
C ILE A 101 2.07 10.73 4.13
N ILE A 102 1.69 11.40 3.05
CA ILE A 102 0.50 12.26 3.00
C ILE A 102 -0.58 11.51 2.25
N VAL A 103 -1.70 11.23 2.92
CA VAL A 103 -2.83 10.49 2.34
C VAL A 103 -3.94 11.46 1.93
N SER A 104 -4.38 11.33 0.68
CA SER A 104 -5.53 12.03 0.09
C SER A 104 -6.54 11.04 -0.51
N LYS A 105 -7.76 11.54 -0.75
CA LYS A 105 -8.86 10.79 -1.38
C LYS A 105 -8.97 11.16 -2.85
#